data_AF-A0A352L319-F1
#
_entry.id   AF-A0A352L319-F1
#
_cell.length_a   1.000
_cell.length_b   1.000
_cell.length_c   1.000
_cell.angle_alpha   90.00
_cell.angle_beta   90.00
_cell.angle_gamma   90.00
#
_symmetry.space_group_name_H-M   'P 1'
#
loop_
_entity.id
_entity.type
_entity.pdbx_description
1 polymer ?
#
loop_
_entity_poly.entity_id
_entity_poly.type
_entity_poly.pdbx_seq_one_letter_code
_entity_poly.pdbx_strand_id
1 'polypeptide(L)'
;MRTALPLLLLTFITLARSLPAQQPDSASPSFADWFEDRALRLEFVVSGHATEHTIALQEIFEEPCWPENPALLVPTRQLCSTRARIYDAATGRLICQRSLDTLFSEYTTTTPATQNIRRAFEFVVRFPLPKAPVRLVLEERSRSYQYEQVFETDIRPDDLHIRRESVLQDEIHELKIAGPPQNSLDITFLSEGYTAEQAADFKADVQRMADFLMNQPPYNDFKDRISIRGVFRPSPEQGTDEPHQRIYKNTNLGATFNIFDLDRYLLSEQNHNIHRMAAQVPSDTVVVLANSKTYGGGAVCLDYCISTTGHNNSPFVFLHEFAHSFAGLADEYTGNVAYNQMYPEDQEPMEANITRNLNRETLKWRHLLSPDVELPTPELPQPEASQKQLVGAFEGGGYVRKGIFRSEQDCWMGSLRKDEGFCAVCREAIRQTISGHLGQ
;
A
#
# COMPACT_ATOMS: atom_id res chain seq x y z
N MET A 1 -9.42 67.57 -45.36
CA MET A 1 -10.29 67.08 -44.27
C MET A 1 -10.79 65.68 -44.63
N ARG A 2 -10.16 64.64 -44.09
CA ARG A 2 -10.66 63.26 -44.14
C ARG A 2 -10.44 62.66 -42.75
N THR A 3 -11.56 62.26 -42.16
CA THR A 3 -11.75 61.78 -40.79
C THR A 3 -11.20 60.37 -40.63
N ALA A 4 -10.41 60.16 -39.57
CA ALA A 4 -9.98 58.84 -39.11
C ALA A 4 -11.05 58.24 -38.18
N LEU A 5 -11.42 56.98 -38.43
CA LEU A 5 -12.32 56.18 -37.62
C LEU A 5 -11.47 55.27 -36.71
N PRO A 6 -11.69 55.19 -35.38
CA PRO A 6 -10.93 54.27 -34.54
C PRO A 6 -11.57 52.88 -34.51
N LEU A 7 -10.69 51.88 -34.55
CA LEU A 7 -10.94 50.45 -34.45
C LEU A 7 -11.39 50.10 -33.02
N LEU A 8 -12.58 49.53 -32.85
CA LEU A 8 -13.09 49.06 -31.55
C LEU A 8 -12.47 47.69 -31.23
N LEU A 9 -11.64 47.61 -30.20
CA LEU A 9 -11.10 46.37 -29.65
C LEU A 9 -12.19 45.73 -28.76
N LEU A 10 -12.77 44.61 -29.18
CA LEU A 10 -13.66 43.80 -28.36
C LEU A 10 -12.81 42.92 -27.42
N THR A 11 -12.74 43.31 -26.16
CA THR A 11 -12.22 42.47 -25.07
C THR A 11 -13.24 41.39 -24.71
N PHE A 12 -12.92 40.13 -24.98
CA PHE A 12 -13.63 38.98 -24.41
C PHE A 12 -13.32 38.90 -22.92
N ILE A 13 -14.28 39.26 -22.07
CA ILE A 13 -14.24 38.98 -20.63
C ILE A 13 -14.67 37.53 -20.47
N THR A 14 -13.72 36.63 -20.22
CA THR A 14 -14.02 35.30 -19.68
C THR A 14 -14.48 35.46 -18.24
N LEU A 15 -15.79 35.32 -17.98
CA LEU A 15 -16.27 35.12 -16.62
C LEU A 15 -15.79 33.75 -16.14
N ALA A 16 -14.69 33.73 -15.39
CA ALA A 16 -14.36 32.60 -14.53
C ALA A 16 -15.54 32.41 -13.56
N ARG A 17 -16.27 31.31 -13.69
CA ARG A 17 -17.21 30.87 -12.64
C ARG A 17 -16.35 30.51 -11.44
N SER A 18 -16.26 31.43 -10.48
CA SER A 18 -15.78 31.13 -9.14
C SER A 18 -16.69 30.06 -8.55
N LEU A 19 -16.14 28.87 -8.32
CA LEU A 19 -16.76 27.89 -7.44
C LEU A 19 -16.99 28.57 -6.08
N PRO A 20 -18.18 28.45 -5.47
CA PRO A 20 -18.39 28.96 -4.12
C PRO A 20 -17.39 28.28 -3.19
N ALA A 21 -16.63 29.08 -2.44
CA ALA A 21 -15.77 28.58 -1.38
C ALA A 21 -16.64 27.82 -0.37
N GLN A 22 -16.55 26.49 -0.39
CA GLN A 22 -17.22 25.64 0.59
C GLN A 22 -16.67 25.96 1.98
N GLN A 23 -17.57 26.31 2.91
CA GLN A 23 -17.24 26.24 4.33
C GLN A 23 -16.83 24.80 4.66
N PRO A 24 -15.72 24.58 5.37
CA PRO A 24 -15.35 23.23 5.79
C PRO A 24 -16.40 22.73 6.77
N ASP A 25 -17.19 21.73 6.34
CA ASP A 25 -17.96 20.91 7.26
C ASP A 25 -16.95 20.25 8.22
N SER A 26 -16.92 20.72 9.46
CA SER A 26 -15.90 20.37 10.45
C SER A 26 -16.02 18.96 11.03
N ALA A 27 -17.09 18.24 10.71
CA ALA A 27 -17.32 16.87 11.16
C ALA A 27 -16.89 15.85 10.10
N SER A 28 -16.16 14.82 10.51
CA SER A 28 -15.88 13.65 9.67
C SER A 28 -17.17 13.08 9.09
N PRO A 29 -17.18 12.64 7.82
CA PRO A 29 -18.35 12.00 7.24
C PRO A 29 -18.73 10.74 8.05
N SER A 30 -20.03 10.49 8.20
CA SER A 30 -20.57 9.29 8.82
C SER A 30 -20.89 8.26 7.74
N PHE A 31 -20.49 7.00 7.92
CA PHE A 31 -20.76 5.94 6.95
C PHE A 31 -22.25 5.80 6.62
N ALA A 32 -23.09 5.79 7.66
CA ALA A 32 -24.52 5.57 7.50
C ALA A 32 -25.23 6.69 6.72
N ASP A 33 -24.64 7.89 6.62
CA ASP A 33 -25.23 9.00 5.86
C ASP A 33 -24.94 8.86 4.37
N TRP A 34 -23.77 8.33 4.00
CA TRP A 34 -23.23 8.40 2.64
C TRP A 34 -23.14 7.06 1.92
N PHE A 35 -23.06 5.95 2.65
CA PHE A 35 -22.68 4.65 2.10
C PHE A 35 -23.58 3.50 2.55
N GLU A 36 -23.59 2.44 1.75
CA GLU A 36 -24.19 1.14 2.05
C GLU A 36 -23.10 0.11 2.34
N ASP A 37 -23.45 -0.97 3.07
CA ASP A 37 -22.52 -2.08 3.36
C ASP A 37 -22.30 -2.99 2.14
N ARG A 38 -21.64 -2.40 1.14
CA ARG A 38 -21.14 -2.98 -0.11
C ARG A 38 -19.94 -2.14 -0.53
N ALA A 39 -19.16 -2.59 -1.49
CA ALA A 39 -18.05 -1.81 -2.02
C ALA A 39 -18.16 -1.61 -3.53
N LEU A 40 -17.58 -0.52 -4.02
CA LEU A 40 -17.17 -0.39 -5.40
C LEU A 40 -15.67 -0.64 -5.49
N ARG A 41 -15.27 -1.59 -6.35
CA ARG A 41 -13.88 -1.81 -6.76
C ARG A 41 -13.71 -1.32 -8.19
N LEU A 42 -12.82 -0.35 -8.36
CA LEU A 42 -12.50 0.26 -9.64
C LEU A 42 -11.13 -0.19 -10.07
N GLU A 43 -11.06 -0.74 -11.28
CA GLU A 43 -9.84 -1.25 -11.89
C GLU A 43 -9.31 -0.22 -12.88
N PHE A 44 -8.07 0.21 -12.67
CA PHE A 44 -7.40 1.22 -13.49
C PHE A 44 -6.15 0.63 -14.16
N VAL A 45 -5.76 1.26 -15.26
CA VAL A 45 -4.45 1.07 -15.88
C VAL A 45 -3.77 2.43 -16.00
N VAL A 46 -2.51 2.49 -15.57
CA VAL A 46 -1.63 3.63 -15.79
C VAL A 46 -0.57 3.26 -16.83
N SER A 47 -0.36 4.13 -17.82
CA SER A 47 0.63 3.93 -18.89
C SER A 47 1.52 5.15 -19.07
N GLY A 48 2.83 4.95 -18.94
CA GLY A 48 3.77 6.05 -18.90
C GLY A 48 5.22 5.65 -18.77
N HIS A 49 6.05 6.66 -18.53
CA HIS A 49 7.47 6.58 -18.18
C HIS A 49 7.76 7.64 -17.09
N ALA A 50 9.04 7.94 -16.81
CA ALA A 50 9.43 8.70 -15.62
C ALA A 50 8.86 10.12 -15.48
N THR A 51 8.42 10.77 -16.57
CA THR A 51 7.98 12.18 -16.55
C THR A 51 6.59 12.41 -17.13
N GLU A 52 5.95 11.38 -17.69
CA GLU A 52 4.64 11.48 -18.32
C GLU A 52 3.91 10.14 -18.16
N HIS A 53 2.64 10.21 -17.79
CA HIS A 53 1.76 9.06 -17.77
C HIS A 53 0.31 9.46 -18.06
N THR A 54 -0.54 8.46 -18.26
CA THR A 54 -1.98 8.62 -18.41
C THR A 54 -2.67 7.49 -17.65
N ILE A 55 -3.76 7.82 -16.96
CA ILE A 55 -4.60 6.87 -16.22
C ILE A 55 -5.90 6.65 -16.98
N ALA A 56 -6.32 5.39 -17.11
CA ALA A 56 -7.60 5.00 -17.65
C ALA A 56 -8.36 4.11 -16.65
N LEU A 57 -9.64 4.42 -16.44
CA LEU A 57 -10.57 3.52 -15.77
C LEU A 57 -10.95 2.40 -16.74
N GLN A 58 -10.78 1.15 -16.32
CA GLN A 58 -11.05 -0.04 -17.11
C GLN A 58 -12.42 -0.63 -16.78
N GLU A 59 -12.66 -0.99 -15.52
CA GLU A 59 -13.90 -1.66 -15.08
C GLU A 59 -14.30 -1.22 -13.66
N ILE A 60 -15.60 -1.34 -13.35
CA ILE A 60 -16.14 -1.13 -12.00
C ILE A 60 -16.92 -2.37 -11.58
N PHE A 61 -16.63 -2.89 -10.39
CA PHE A 61 -17.30 -4.02 -9.78
C PHE A 61 -17.99 -3.60 -8.47
N GLU A 62 -19.16 -4.16 -8.23
CA GLU A 62 -19.81 -4.14 -6.92
C GLU A 62 -19.38 -5.38 -6.13
N GLU A 63 -18.99 -5.19 -4.88
CA GLU A 63 -18.64 -6.27 -3.96
C GLU A 63 -19.68 -6.37 -2.84
N PRO A 64 -19.92 -7.59 -2.31
CA PRO A 64 -21.09 -7.86 -1.47
C PRO A 64 -21.04 -7.23 -0.07
N CYS A 65 -19.87 -6.75 0.37
CA CYS A 65 -19.71 -6.08 1.67
C CYS A 65 -18.60 -5.04 1.62
N TRP A 66 -18.65 -4.08 2.55
CA TRP A 66 -17.50 -3.23 2.88
C TRP A 66 -16.82 -3.76 4.14
N PRO A 67 -15.58 -4.28 4.06
CA PRO A 67 -14.96 -4.98 5.18
C PRO A 67 -14.34 -4.05 6.22
N GLU A 68 -13.79 -2.90 5.82
CA GLU A 68 -13.07 -2.04 6.75
C GLU A 68 -14.00 -1.31 7.72
N ASN A 69 -13.43 -0.84 8.82
CA ASN A 69 -14.16 -0.06 9.81
C ASN A 69 -14.91 1.15 9.20
N PRO A 70 -16.23 1.30 9.47
CA PRO A 70 -17.03 2.44 8.99
C PRO A 70 -16.54 3.83 9.43
N ALA A 71 -15.70 3.93 10.47
CA ALA A 71 -15.09 5.19 10.88
C ALA A 71 -13.85 5.57 10.05
N LEU A 72 -13.26 4.64 9.30
CA LEU A 72 -12.04 4.82 8.50
C LEU A 72 -12.32 5.42 7.11
N LEU A 73 -13.22 6.40 7.04
CA LEU A 73 -13.60 7.04 5.77
C LEU A 73 -12.54 8.02 5.28
N VAL A 74 -11.92 8.79 6.18
CA VAL A 74 -10.91 9.79 5.82
C VAL A 74 -9.71 9.63 6.76
N PRO A 75 -8.81 8.67 6.49
CA PRO A 75 -7.60 8.48 7.28
C PRO A 75 -6.76 9.76 7.32
N THR A 76 -6.21 10.08 8.50
CA THR A 76 -5.42 11.30 8.72
C THR A 76 -3.94 11.13 8.36
N ARG A 77 -3.42 9.90 8.39
CA ARG A 77 -2.07 9.59 7.95
C ARG A 77 -1.96 9.83 6.45
N GLN A 78 -1.02 10.69 6.07
CA GLN A 78 -0.61 10.84 4.68
C GLN A 78 0.49 9.82 4.41
N LEU A 79 0.15 8.77 3.68
CA LEU A 79 1.06 7.77 3.18
C LEU A 79 0.93 7.71 1.66
N CYS A 80 1.89 7.03 1.03
CA CYS A 80 1.91 6.72 -0.39
C CYS A 80 2.08 7.94 -1.32
N SER A 81 2.18 7.64 -2.61
CA SER A 81 2.28 8.57 -3.73
C SER A 81 0.93 8.83 -4.38
N THR A 82 -0.02 7.90 -4.31
CA THR A 82 -1.34 8.05 -4.93
C THR A 82 -2.44 8.10 -3.86
N ARG A 83 -3.44 8.94 -4.07
CA ARG A 83 -4.68 8.90 -3.27
C ARG A 83 -5.93 9.10 -4.13
N ALA A 84 -7.00 8.41 -3.77
CA ALA A 84 -8.32 8.60 -4.32
C ALA A 84 -9.19 9.38 -3.33
N ARG A 85 -9.85 10.44 -3.81
CA ARG A 85 -10.77 11.27 -3.03
C ARG A 85 -12.17 11.17 -3.65
N ILE A 86 -13.14 10.80 -2.83
CA ILE A 86 -14.53 10.62 -3.22
C ILE A 86 -15.33 11.78 -2.63
N TYR A 87 -15.92 12.56 -3.53
CA TYR A 87 -16.77 13.69 -3.19
C TYR A 87 -18.22 13.37 -3.52
N ASP A 88 -19.15 13.74 -2.64
CA ASP A 88 -20.56 13.76 -2.99
C ASP A 88 -20.80 14.75 -4.14
N ALA A 89 -21.50 14.32 -5.20
CA ALA A 89 -21.67 15.14 -6.40
C ALA A 89 -22.63 16.32 -6.18
N ALA A 90 -23.59 16.20 -5.25
CA ALA A 90 -24.57 17.24 -5.00
C ALA A 90 -24.01 18.41 -4.17
N THR A 91 -23.22 18.10 -3.16
CA THR A 91 -22.70 19.07 -2.19
C THR A 91 -21.24 19.43 -2.41
N GLY A 92 -20.47 18.59 -3.11
CA GLY A 92 -19.02 18.71 -3.24
C GLY A 92 -18.25 18.31 -1.97
N ARG A 93 -18.91 17.73 -0.96
CA ARG A 93 -18.27 17.35 0.31
C ARG A 93 -17.38 16.12 0.12
N LEU A 94 -16.16 16.13 0.69
CA LEU A 94 -15.34 14.92 0.78
C LEU A 94 -16.00 13.93 1.74
N ILE A 95 -16.26 12.72 1.25
CA ILE A 95 -16.95 11.67 2.03
C ILE A 95 -16.11 10.41 2.22
N CYS A 96 -15.08 10.19 1.40
CA CYS A 96 -14.14 9.08 1.56
C CYS A 96 -12.78 9.40 0.92
N GLN A 97 -11.70 8.84 1.47
CA GLN A 97 -10.34 8.91 0.94
C GLN A 97 -9.64 7.54 1.06
N ARG A 98 -8.88 7.18 0.03
CA ARG A 98 -7.99 6.01 0.01
C ARG A 98 -6.59 6.44 -0.41
N SER A 99 -5.56 5.82 0.15
CA SER A 99 -4.16 6.02 -0.23
C SER A 99 -3.58 4.68 -0.63
N LEU A 100 -2.72 4.68 -1.66
CA LEU A 100 -1.99 3.51 -2.14
C LEU A 100 -0.76 3.95 -2.93
N ASP A 101 0.24 3.09 -2.98
CA ASP A 101 1.26 3.16 -4.04
C ASP A 101 0.85 2.29 -5.21
N THR A 102 1.53 2.49 -6.34
CA THR A 102 1.35 1.68 -7.54
C THR A 102 2.70 1.14 -7.99
N LEU A 103 2.74 -0.02 -8.66
CA LEU A 103 3.99 -0.50 -9.28
C LEU A 103 4.54 0.53 -10.28
N PHE A 104 3.66 1.32 -10.91
CA PHE A 104 4.08 2.40 -11.79
C PHE A 104 4.90 3.47 -11.05
N SER A 105 4.51 3.84 -9.83
CA SER A 105 5.24 4.81 -9.01
C SER A 105 6.69 4.38 -8.78
N GLU A 106 6.93 3.10 -8.49
CA GLU A 106 8.28 2.53 -8.41
C GLU A 106 8.98 2.50 -9.77
N TYR A 107 8.28 2.06 -10.82
CA TYR A 107 8.81 1.98 -12.17
C TYR A 107 9.39 3.32 -12.64
N THR A 108 8.76 4.45 -12.31
CA THR A 108 9.23 5.79 -12.71
C THR A 108 10.65 6.12 -12.24
N THR A 109 11.15 5.44 -11.20
CA THR A 109 12.49 5.66 -10.64
C THR A 109 13.57 4.80 -11.30
N THR A 110 13.18 3.87 -12.18
CA THR A 110 14.08 2.92 -12.84
C THR A 110 14.77 3.51 -14.08
N THR A 111 15.94 2.96 -14.44
CA THR A 111 16.68 3.39 -15.64
C THR A 111 15.84 3.32 -16.92
N PRO A 112 15.11 2.22 -17.22
CA PRO A 112 14.23 2.16 -18.39
C PRO A 112 13.21 3.30 -18.47
N ALA A 113 12.57 3.64 -17.35
CA ALA A 113 11.58 4.72 -17.32
C ALA A 113 12.22 6.10 -17.57
N THR A 114 13.42 6.35 -17.03
CA THR A 114 14.18 7.59 -17.29
C THR A 114 14.69 7.69 -18.73
N GLN A 115 14.77 6.56 -19.44
CA GLN A 115 15.08 6.47 -20.87
C GLN A 115 13.81 6.54 -21.75
N ASN A 116 12.68 6.97 -21.19
CA ASN A 116 11.40 7.13 -21.87
C ASN A 116 10.80 5.83 -22.43
N ILE A 117 11.18 4.67 -21.88
CA ILE A 117 10.48 3.42 -22.19
C ILE A 117 9.10 3.49 -21.53
N ARG A 118 8.04 3.36 -22.34
CA ARG A 118 6.66 3.38 -21.84
C ARG A 118 6.22 1.97 -21.46
N ARG A 119 5.70 1.80 -20.24
CA ARG A 119 5.05 0.57 -19.75
C ARG A 119 3.66 0.89 -19.22
N ALA A 120 2.85 -0.15 -19.03
CA ALA A 120 1.54 -0.05 -18.43
C ALA A 120 1.45 -0.98 -17.20
N PHE A 121 0.74 -0.53 -16.17
CA PHE A 121 0.54 -1.26 -14.93
C PHE A 121 -0.90 -1.14 -14.46
N GLU A 122 -1.39 -2.20 -13.84
CA GLU A 122 -2.72 -2.28 -13.23
C GLU A 122 -2.67 -1.75 -11.79
N PHE A 123 -3.72 -1.05 -11.36
CA PHE A 123 -3.97 -0.78 -9.94
C PHE A 123 -5.46 -0.71 -9.67
N VAL A 124 -5.83 -0.82 -8.40
CA VAL A 124 -7.22 -0.85 -7.94
C VAL A 124 -7.49 0.23 -6.91
N VAL A 125 -8.68 0.84 -6.98
CA VAL A 125 -9.22 1.66 -5.90
C VAL A 125 -10.53 1.05 -5.43
N ARG A 126 -10.66 0.87 -4.12
CA ARG A 126 -11.86 0.29 -3.49
C ARG A 126 -12.42 1.24 -2.44
N PHE A 127 -13.72 1.51 -2.48
CA PHE A 127 -14.41 2.35 -1.50
C PHE A 127 -15.85 1.87 -1.26
N PRO A 128 -16.52 2.26 -0.16
CA PRO A 128 -17.88 1.81 0.12
C PRO A 128 -18.86 2.28 -0.95
N LEU A 129 -19.91 1.49 -1.23
CA LEU A 129 -20.92 1.83 -2.22
C LEU A 129 -21.67 3.11 -1.79
N PRO A 130 -21.61 4.20 -2.57
CA PRO A 130 -22.29 5.43 -2.21
C PRO A 130 -23.80 5.34 -2.46
N LYS A 131 -24.59 6.03 -1.62
CA LYS A 131 -26.06 6.12 -1.76
C LYS A 131 -26.52 7.06 -2.87
N ALA A 132 -25.63 7.95 -3.31
CA ALA A 132 -25.89 8.99 -4.30
C ALA A 132 -24.71 9.10 -5.28
N PRO A 133 -24.86 9.79 -6.42
CA PRO A 133 -23.75 10.03 -7.33
C PRO A 133 -22.56 10.70 -6.64
N VAL A 134 -21.35 10.27 -6.99
CA VAL A 134 -20.10 10.79 -6.44
C VAL A 134 -19.13 11.15 -7.56
N ARG A 135 -18.18 12.01 -7.23
CA ARG A 135 -17.05 12.36 -8.08
C ARG A 135 -15.78 11.79 -7.47
N LEU A 136 -15.11 10.91 -8.21
CA LEU A 136 -13.83 10.34 -7.82
C LEU A 136 -12.72 11.18 -8.45
N VAL A 137 -11.75 11.58 -7.64
CA VAL A 137 -10.54 12.29 -8.06
C VAL A 137 -9.33 11.46 -7.63
N LEU A 138 -8.48 11.06 -8.57
CA LEU A 138 -7.16 10.51 -8.25
C LEU A 138 -6.16 11.64 -8.26
N GLU A 139 -5.32 11.65 -7.23
CA GLU A 139 -4.26 12.62 -7.07
C GLU A 139 -2.93 11.90 -6.83
N GLU A 140 -1.88 12.40 -7.46
CA GLU A 140 -0.52 11.93 -7.24
C GLU A 140 0.29 12.99 -6.51
N ARG A 141 1.17 12.53 -5.64
CA ARG A 141 2.02 13.38 -4.83
C ARG A 141 3.24 13.81 -5.63
N SER A 142 3.36 15.12 -5.81
CA SER A 142 4.54 15.72 -6.40
C SER A 142 5.74 15.67 -5.44
N ARG A 143 6.91 15.99 -5.98
CA ARG A 143 8.14 16.14 -5.19
C ARG A 143 8.03 17.21 -4.10
N SER A 144 7.08 18.14 -4.14
CA SER A 144 6.90 19.14 -3.07
C SER A 144 5.93 18.69 -1.97
N TYR A 145 5.61 17.39 -1.92
CA TYR A 145 4.58 16.79 -1.05
C TYR A 145 3.19 17.40 -1.24
N GLN A 146 2.94 18.04 -2.38
CA GLN A 146 1.62 18.49 -2.79
C GLN A 146 0.97 17.42 -3.65
N TYR A 147 -0.31 17.18 -3.43
CA TYR A 147 -1.09 16.28 -4.26
C TYR A 147 -1.69 17.04 -5.42
N GLU A 148 -1.50 16.52 -6.62
CA GLU A 148 -1.97 17.09 -7.88
C GLU A 148 -2.95 16.12 -8.54
N GLN A 149 -4.08 16.63 -9.03
CA GLN A 149 -5.09 15.82 -9.70
C GLN A 149 -4.54 15.27 -11.03
N VAL A 150 -4.65 13.94 -11.20
CA VAL A 150 -4.21 13.23 -12.41
C VAL A 150 -5.36 12.55 -13.15
N PHE A 151 -6.49 12.30 -12.48
CA PHE A 151 -7.67 11.69 -13.08
C PHE A 151 -8.94 12.11 -12.32
N GLU A 152 -10.05 12.21 -13.03
CA GLU A 152 -11.35 12.53 -12.45
C GLU A 152 -12.47 11.84 -13.24
N THR A 153 -13.48 11.34 -12.52
CA THR A 153 -14.68 10.77 -13.13
C THR A 153 -15.88 10.85 -12.19
N ASP A 154 -17.08 10.94 -12.77
CA ASP A 154 -18.34 10.85 -12.04
C ASP A 154 -18.83 9.40 -12.03
N ILE A 155 -19.30 8.94 -10.88
CA ILE A 155 -19.77 7.58 -10.65
C ILE A 155 -21.20 7.67 -10.13
N ARG A 156 -22.12 6.97 -10.81
CA ARG A 156 -23.50 6.80 -10.33
C ARG A 156 -23.66 5.38 -9.80
N PRO A 157 -24.13 5.18 -8.56
CA PRO A 157 -24.23 3.84 -7.96
C PRO A 157 -25.24 2.92 -8.69
N ASP A 158 -26.18 3.50 -9.43
CA ASP A 158 -27.17 2.79 -10.24
C ASP A 158 -26.72 2.58 -11.71
N ASP A 159 -25.46 2.88 -12.04
CA ASP A 159 -24.98 2.71 -13.41
C ASP A 159 -25.05 1.23 -13.86
N LEU A 160 -25.57 1.02 -15.07
CA LEU A 160 -25.79 -0.30 -15.65
C LEU A 160 -24.48 -1.00 -16.05
N HIS A 161 -23.38 -0.27 -16.17
CA HIS A 161 -22.06 -0.82 -16.49
C HIS A 161 -21.30 -1.32 -15.25
N ILE A 162 -21.79 -1.05 -14.04
CA ILE A 162 -21.23 -1.62 -12.81
C ILE A 162 -21.52 -3.12 -12.82
N ARG A 163 -20.45 -3.92 -12.80
CA ARG A 163 -20.51 -5.38 -12.79
C ARG A 163 -20.89 -5.89 -11.40
N ARG A 164 -21.98 -6.65 -11.33
CA ARG A 164 -22.56 -7.17 -10.07
C ARG A 164 -22.52 -8.70 -9.98
N GLU A 165 -21.87 -9.32 -10.95
CA GLU A 165 -21.74 -10.77 -11.01
C GLU A 165 -20.84 -11.25 -9.86
N SER A 166 -21.34 -12.15 -9.03
CA SER A 166 -20.51 -12.84 -8.05
C SER A 166 -19.87 -14.05 -8.71
N VAL A 167 -18.55 -14.02 -8.85
CA VAL A 167 -17.78 -15.15 -9.35
C VAL A 167 -17.04 -15.78 -8.17
N LEU A 168 -17.69 -16.75 -7.51
CA LEU A 168 -17.05 -17.62 -6.53
C LEU A 168 -16.47 -18.82 -7.28
N GLN A 169 -15.18 -18.75 -7.62
CA GLN A 169 -14.48 -19.80 -8.35
C GLN A 169 -13.42 -20.52 -7.50
N ASP A 170 -13.09 -19.97 -6.34
CA ASP A 170 -11.95 -20.42 -5.55
C ASP A 170 -12.39 -21.11 -4.25
N GLU A 171 -11.50 -21.97 -3.75
CA GLU A 171 -11.71 -22.63 -2.46
C GLU A 171 -11.35 -21.65 -1.33
N ILE A 172 -12.31 -21.42 -0.42
CA ILE A 172 -12.12 -20.51 0.71
C ILE A 172 -11.74 -21.31 1.96
N HIS A 173 -10.67 -20.91 2.61
CA HIS A 173 -10.23 -21.43 3.90
C HIS A 173 -10.39 -20.36 4.99
N GLU A 174 -11.38 -20.50 5.86
CA GLU A 174 -11.50 -19.65 7.05
C GLU A 174 -10.72 -20.30 8.20
N LEU A 175 -9.48 -19.84 8.45
CA LEU A 175 -8.62 -20.40 9.49
C LEU A 175 -8.97 -19.83 10.87
N LYS A 176 -9.29 -18.54 10.92
CA LYS A 176 -9.69 -17.85 12.14
C LYS A 176 -10.59 -16.67 11.81
N ILE A 177 -11.77 -16.59 12.41
CA ILE A 177 -12.67 -15.43 12.28
C ILE A 177 -12.80 -14.77 13.66
N ALA A 178 -12.29 -13.54 13.80
CA ALA A 178 -12.30 -12.81 15.07
C ALA A 178 -13.67 -12.18 15.39
N GLY A 179 -14.44 -11.85 14.36
CA GLY A 179 -15.74 -11.19 14.49
C GLY A 179 -16.26 -10.70 13.14
N PRO A 180 -17.26 -9.80 13.15
CA PRO A 180 -17.71 -9.11 11.94
C PRO A 180 -16.56 -8.30 11.32
N PRO A 181 -16.39 -8.29 9.98
CA PRO A 181 -15.27 -7.64 9.31
C PRO A 181 -15.02 -6.19 9.74
N GLN A 182 -16.09 -5.40 9.81
CA GLN A 182 -16.04 -3.98 10.20
C GLN A 182 -15.53 -3.73 11.64
N ASN A 183 -15.36 -4.78 12.45
CA ASN A 183 -14.87 -4.74 13.82
C ASN A 183 -13.63 -5.63 14.05
N SER A 184 -13.07 -6.22 13.00
CA SER A 184 -11.82 -7.00 13.02
C SER A 184 -10.83 -6.45 12.01
N LEU A 185 -9.59 -6.90 12.10
CA LEU A 185 -8.62 -6.77 11.02
C LEU A 185 -8.66 -8.04 10.19
N ASP A 186 -9.06 -7.95 8.92
CA ASP A 186 -9.22 -9.09 8.02
C ASP A 186 -8.02 -9.20 7.07
N ILE A 187 -7.16 -10.19 7.33
CA ILE A 187 -5.97 -10.50 6.51
C ILE A 187 -6.28 -11.67 5.60
N THR A 188 -6.19 -11.44 4.29
CA THR A 188 -6.50 -12.44 3.26
C THR A 188 -5.24 -12.93 2.58
N PHE A 189 -5.02 -14.24 2.62
CA PHE A 189 -3.93 -14.91 1.94
C PHE A 189 -4.39 -15.49 0.60
N LEU A 190 -3.65 -15.27 -0.48
CA LEU A 190 -3.93 -15.78 -1.81
C LEU A 190 -2.88 -16.80 -2.22
N SER A 191 -3.30 -17.90 -2.86
CA SER A 191 -2.38 -18.91 -3.38
C SER A 191 -1.79 -18.49 -4.72
N GLU A 192 -0.46 -18.55 -4.85
CA GLU A 192 0.26 -18.39 -6.11
C GLU A 192 1.24 -19.56 -6.32
N GLY A 193 1.16 -20.23 -7.47
CA GLY A 193 2.06 -21.34 -7.80
C GLY A 193 1.79 -22.67 -7.09
N TYR A 194 0.63 -22.84 -6.46
CA TYR A 194 0.21 -24.12 -5.88
C TYR A 194 -0.68 -24.86 -6.88
N THR A 195 -0.37 -26.13 -7.21
CA THR A 195 -1.25 -26.94 -8.08
C THR A 195 -2.49 -27.42 -7.35
N ALA A 196 -3.46 -27.99 -8.07
CA ALA A 196 -4.71 -28.52 -7.49
C ALA A 196 -4.49 -29.53 -6.35
N GLU A 197 -3.43 -30.33 -6.42
CA GLU A 197 -3.07 -31.32 -5.41
C GLU A 197 -2.46 -30.69 -4.14
N GLN A 198 -2.13 -29.39 -4.17
CA GLN A 198 -1.40 -28.68 -3.12
C GLN A 198 -2.29 -27.75 -2.29
N ALA A 199 -3.62 -27.90 -2.35
CA ALA A 199 -4.54 -27.13 -1.52
C ALA A 199 -4.23 -27.27 -0.01
N ALA A 200 -3.87 -28.48 0.43
CA ALA A 200 -3.48 -28.74 1.81
C ALA A 200 -2.15 -28.06 2.18
N ASP A 201 -1.18 -28.02 1.27
CA ASP A 201 0.11 -27.34 1.46
C ASP A 201 -0.10 -25.83 1.60
N PHE A 202 -0.92 -25.24 0.71
CA PHE A 202 -1.29 -23.83 0.80
C PHE A 202 -1.92 -23.50 2.17
N LYS A 203 -2.93 -24.27 2.59
CA LYS A 203 -3.57 -24.05 3.90
C LYS A 203 -2.56 -24.15 5.06
N ALA A 204 -1.61 -25.08 4.99
CA ALA A 204 -0.56 -25.22 6.00
C ALA A 204 0.39 -24.01 6.01
N ASP A 205 0.72 -23.47 4.83
CA ASP A 205 1.53 -22.25 4.72
C ASP A 205 0.79 -21.02 5.26
N VAL A 206 -0.51 -20.86 4.98
CA VAL A 206 -1.33 -19.80 5.57
C VAL A 206 -1.32 -19.89 7.09
N GLN A 207 -1.54 -21.08 7.66
CA GLN A 207 -1.51 -21.29 9.11
C GLN A 207 -0.15 -20.90 9.69
N ARG A 208 0.95 -21.35 9.07
CA ARG A 208 2.32 -21.07 9.53
C ARG A 208 2.65 -19.57 9.51
N MET A 209 2.28 -18.86 8.45
CA MET A 209 2.52 -17.42 8.34
C MET A 209 1.66 -16.64 9.35
N ALA A 210 0.37 -17.00 9.47
CA ALA A 210 -0.54 -16.37 10.41
C ALA A 210 -0.12 -16.59 11.88
N ASP A 211 0.28 -17.81 12.24
CA ASP A 211 0.80 -18.11 13.59
C ASP A 211 2.09 -17.36 13.86
N PHE A 212 2.98 -17.24 12.87
CA PHE A 212 4.19 -16.45 13.02
C PHE A 212 3.86 -14.98 13.31
N LEU A 213 3.01 -14.36 12.48
CA LEU A 213 2.51 -12.98 12.66
C LEU A 213 1.91 -12.77 14.04
N MET A 214 0.94 -13.58 14.43
CA MET A 214 0.19 -13.42 15.69
C MET A 214 1.06 -13.64 16.94
N ASN A 215 2.26 -14.20 16.80
CA ASN A 215 3.22 -14.33 17.89
C ASN A 215 4.19 -13.14 18.01
N GLN A 216 4.19 -12.19 17.05
CA GLN A 216 5.08 -11.04 17.08
C GLN A 216 4.41 -9.79 17.63
N PRO A 217 5.10 -8.97 18.45
CA PRO A 217 4.64 -7.64 18.79
C PRO A 217 4.63 -6.70 17.57
N PRO A 218 3.59 -5.84 17.42
CA PRO A 218 2.45 -5.67 18.31
C PRO A 218 1.25 -6.58 17.98
N TYR A 219 1.30 -7.40 16.93
CA TYR A 219 0.17 -8.23 16.47
C TYR A 219 -0.37 -9.18 17.54
N ASN A 220 0.51 -9.70 18.40
CA ASN A 220 0.14 -10.56 19.52
C ASN A 220 -0.84 -9.92 20.52
N ASP A 221 -0.79 -8.60 20.71
CA ASP A 221 -1.73 -7.83 21.53
C ASP A 221 -3.15 -7.82 20.92
N PHE A 222 -3.26 -8.05 19.60
CA PHE A 222 -4.49 -7.98 18.82
C PHE A 222 -4.94 -9.33 18.27
N LYS A 223 -4.31 -10.44 18.67
CA LYS A 223 -4.58 -11.76 18.09
C LYS A 223 -6.08 -12.11 18.04
N ASP A 224 -6.86 -11.73 19.06
CA ASP A 224 -8.30 -12.04 19.15
C ASP A 224 -9.18 -11.12 18.28
N ARG A 225 -8.58 -10.11 17.65
CA ARG A 225 -9.23 -9.12 16.77
C ARG A 225 -8.82 -9.28 15.30
N ILE A 226 -7.96 -10.25 14.97
CA ILE A 226 -7.50 -10.52 13.61
C ILE A 226 -8.24 -11.73 13.02
N SER A 227 -8.85 -11.56 11.85
CA SER A 227 -9.42 -12.63 11.03
C SER A 227 -8.40 -13.05 9.95
N ILE A 228 -8.27 -14.36 9.74
CA ILE A 228 -7.35 -14.98 8.79
C ILE A 228 -8.16 -15.83 7.82
N ARG A 229 -8.12 -15.49 6.54
CA ARG A 229 -8.72 -16.27 5.45
C ARG A 229 -7.67 -16.60 4.39
N GLY A 230 -7.79 -17.77 3.79
CA GLY A 230 -7.08 -18.16 2.58
C GLY A 230 -8.04 -18.28 1.41
N VAL A 231 -7.64 -17.81 0.24
CA VAL A 231 -8.31 -18.04 -1.03
C VAL A 231 -7.38 -18.90 -1.87
N PHE A 232 -7.83 -20.10 -2.21
CA PHE A 232 -7.06 -21.06 -2.97
C PHE A 232 -7.59 -21.17 -4.40
N ARG A 233 -6.75 -20.77 -5.35
CA ARG A 233 -6.94 -20.96 -6.79
C ARG A 233 -5.77 -21.79 -7.32
N PRO A 234 -6.02 -23.01 -7.83
CA PRO A 234 -4.96 -23.90 -8.28
C PRO A 234 -4.28 -23.36 -9.54
N SER A 235 -2.97 -23.18 -9.49
CA SER A 235 -2.14 -22.79 -10.64
C SER A 235 -1.89 -24.00 -11.56
N PRO A 236 -1.83 -23.80 -12.89
CA PRO A 236 -1.47 -24.87 -13.83
C PRO A 236 -0.10 -25.50 -13.58
N GLU A 237 0.87 -24.70 -13.13
CA GLU A 237 2.20 -25.17 -12.75
C GLU A 237 2.56 -24.80 -11.31
N GLN A 238 3.45 -25.61 -10.72
CA GLN A 238 4.08 -25.30 -9.45
C GLN A 238 5.21 -24.27 -9.63
N GLY A 239 5.30 -23.31 -8.71
CA GLY A 239 6.41 -22.36 -8.63
C GLY A 239 6.02 -20.94 -9.03
N THR A 240 6.98 -20.20 -9.56
CA THR A 240 6.85 -18.81 -10.03
C THR A 240 7.96 -18.57 -11.05
N ASP A 241 7.89 -17.49 -11.82
CA ASP A 241 8.94 -17.15 -12.77
C ASP A 241 10.24 -16.76 -12.05
N GLU A 242 11.36 -17.32 -12.49
CA GLU A 242 12.72 -16.92 -12.08
C GLU A 242 13.54 -16.54 -13.34
N PRO A 243 13.33 -15.33 -13.90
CA PRO A 243 13.93 -14.94 -15.18
C PRO A 243 15.47 -15.00 -15.21
N HIS A 244 16.15 -14.68 -14.11
CA HIS A 244 17.62 -14.79 -14.00
C HIS A 244 18.13 -16.23 -14.20
N GLN A 245 17.30 -17.24 -13.93
CA GLN A 245 17.59 -18.66 -14.17
C GLN A 245 16.93 -19.20 -15.46
N ARG A 246 16.22 -18.35 -16.20
CA ARG A 246 15.41 -18.71 -17.38
C ARG A 246 14.31 -19.74 -17.06
N ILE A 247 13.74 -19.65 -15.87
CA ILE A 247 12.60 -20.47 -15.45
C ILE A 247 11.34 -19.63 -15.61
N TYR A 248 10.36 -20.16 -16.34
CA TYR A 248 9.06 -19.52 -16.56
C TYR A 248 7.97 -20.56 -16.31
N LYS A 249 6.97 -20.19 -15.52
CA LYS A 249 5.89 -21.01 -14.97
C LYS A 249 4.56 -20.37 -15.27
N ASN A 250 3.63 -21.16 -15.79
CA ASN A 250 2.25 -20.73 -15.99
C ASN A 250 1.48 -20.80 -14.66
N THR A 251 1.31 -19.66 -14.00
CA THR A 251 0.64 -19.52 -12.70
C THR A 251 -0.51 -18.50 -12.76
N ASN A 252 -1.41 -18.55 -11.78
CA ASN A 252 -2.65 -17.76 -11.83
C ASN A 252 -2.47 -16.27 -11.63
N LEU A 253 -1.51 -15.87 -10.80
CA LEU A 253 -1.21 -14.46 -10.54
C LEU A 253 0.08 -14.01 -11.23
N GLY A 254 0.79 -14.92 -11.93
CA GLY A 254 1.98 -14.57 -12.71
C GLY A 254 3.04 -13.84 -11.89
N ALA A 255 3.26 -14.27 -10.64
CA ALA A 255 4.34 -13.74 -9.85
C ALA A 255 5.68 -14.03 -10.55
N THR A 256 6.59 -13.07 -10.46
CA THR A 256 7.90 -13.16 -11.09
C THR A 256 8.96 -12.49 -10.25
N PHE A 257 10.12 -13.15 -10.13
CA PHE A 257 11.34 -12.53 -9.64
C PHE A 257 11.89 -11.53 -10.67
N ASN A 258 12.96 -10.82 -10.32
CA ASN A 258 13.60 -9.85 -11.21
C ASN A 258 12.73 -8.65 -11.56
N ILE A 259 11.76 -8.28 -10.71
CA ILE A 259 11.02 -7.03 -10.88
C ILE A 259 12.01 -5.87 -10.90
N PHE A 260 11.92 -5.06 -11.96
CA PHE A 260 12.85 -3.95 -12.22
C PHE A 260 14.34 -4.33 -12.17
N ASP A 261 14.67 -5.54 -12.63
CA ASP A 261 16.01 -6.12 -12.68
C ASP A 261 16.66 -6.38 -11.30
N LEU A 262 15.85 -6.44 -10.23
CA LEU A 262 16.30 -6.82 -8.89
C LEU A 262 16.10 -8.32 -8.65
N ASP A 263 17.18 -9.09 -8.60
CA ASP A 263 17.17 -10.57 -8.54
C ASP A 263 16.20 -11.19 -7.54
N ARG A 264 16.06 -10.58 -6.36
CA ARG A 264 15.25 -11.11 -5.24
C ARG A 264 13.90 -10.43 -5.10
N TYR A 265 13.62 -9.40 -5.91
CA TYR A 265 12.36 -8.68 -5.84
C TYR A 265 11.29 -9.46 -6.60
N LEU A 266 10.30 -9.93 -5.84
CA LEU A 266 9.21 -10.77 -6.31
C LEU A 266 7.91 -9.97 -6.18
N LEU A 267 7.20 -9.77 -7.29
CA LEU A 267 5.85 -9.17 -7.32
C LEU A 267 5.01 -9.86 -8.40
N SER A 268 3.71 -9.53 -8.43
CA SER A 268 2.81 -9.77 -9.54
C SER A 268 2.39 -8.45 -10.17
N GLU A 269 2.48 -8.35 -11.49
CA GLU A 269 1.93 -7.19 -12.22
C GLU A 269 0.42 -7.35 -12.51
N GLN A 270 -0.19 -8.48 -12.12
CA GLN A 270 -1.62 -8.80 -12.35
C GLN A 270 -2.52 -8.30 -11.21
N ASN A 271 -2.43 -7.00 -10.90
CA ASN A 271 -3.10 -6.40 -9.74
C ASN A 271 -4.63 -6.57 -9.80
N HIS A 272 -5.25 -6.49 -10.99
CA HIS A 272 -6.69 -6.74 -11.12
C HIS A 272 -7.05 -8.16 -10.69
N ASN A 273 -6.25 -9.17 -11.08
CA ASN A 273 -6.51 -10.56 -10.73
C ASN A 273 -6.31 -10.85 -9.24
N ILE A 274 -5.32 -10.22 -8.61
CA ILE A 274 -5.10 -10.28 -7.15
C ILE A 274 -6.37 -9.82 -6.42
N HIS A 275 -6.87 -8.62 -6.75
CA HIS A 275 -8.04 -8.06 -6.06
C HIS A 275 -9.35 -8.76 -6.42
N ARG A 276 -9.50 -9.24 -7.66
CA ARG A 276 -10.62 -10.12 -8.06
C ARG A 276 -10.67 -11.38 -7.21
N MET A 277 -9.51 -11.99 -6.94
CA MET A 277 -9.41 -13.18 -6.11
C MET A 277 -9.73 -12.86 -4.64
N ALA A 278 -9.16 -11.78 -4.09
CA ALA A 278 -9.39 -11.34 -2.70
C ALA A 278 -10.86 -10.96 -2.42
N ALA A 279 -11.56 -10.38 -3.39
CA ALA A 279 -12.94 -9.90 -3.22
C ALA A 279 -14.00 -10.98 -2.95
N GLN A 280 -13.63 -12.26 -3.01
CA GLN A 280 -14.51 -13.36 -2.62
C GLN A 280 -14.70 -13.44 -1.10
N VAL A 281 -13.89 -12.73 -0.33
CA VAL A 281 -13.97 -12.67 1.14
C VAL A 281 -13.83 -11.23 1.66
N PRO A 282 -14.31 -10.94 2.87
CA PRO A 282 -13.95 -9.70 3.56
C PRO A 282 -12.43 -9.61 3.74
N SER A 283 -11.84 -8.49 3.30
CA SER A 283 -10.40 -8.28 3.25
C SER A 283 -10.06 -6.81 3.45
N ASP A 284 -9.26 -6.51 4.47
CA ASP A 284 -8.64 -5.19 4.68
C ASP A 284 -7.26 -5.12 4.02
N THR A 285 -6.53 -6.24 3.99
CA THR A 285 -5.18 -6.33 3.42
C THR A 285 -4.92 -7.69 2.80
N VAL A 286 -4.11 -7.72 1.75
CA VAL A 286 -3.88 -8.90 0.90
C VAL A 286 -2.43 -9.35 0.97
N VAL A 287 -2.24 -10.66 1.17
CA VAL A 287 -0.95 -11.34 1.20
C VAL A 287 -0.94 -12.44 0.14
N VAL A 288 -0.04 -12.38 -0.83
CA VAL A 288 0.16 -13.46 -1.80
C VAL A 288 1.24 -14.40 -1.29
N LEU A 289 0.95 -15.70 -1.26
CA LEU A 289 1.93 -16.74 -0.92
C LEU A 289 2.40 -17.41 -2.21
N ALA A 290 3.68 -17.25 -2.55
CA ALA A 290 4.29 -17.87 -3.71
C ALA A 290 4.96 -19.20 -3.32
N ASN A 291 4.54 -20.30 -3.96
CA ASN A 291 5.08 -21.64 -3.73
C ASN A 291 6.49 -21.83 -4.33
N SER A 292 7.48 -21.13 -3.78
CA SER A 292 8.89 -21.25 -4.16
C SER A 292 9.79 -21.40 -2.94
N LYS A 293 10.92 -22.10 -3.13
CA LYS A 293 11.99 -22.24 -2.12
C LYS A 293 13.04 -21.12 -2.21
N THR A 294 12.99 -20.33 -3.27
CA THR A 294 13.90 -19.21 -3.50
C THR A 294 13.57 -18.10 -2.50
N TYR A 295 14.59 -17.47 -1.92
CA TYR A 295 14.38 -16.32 -1.04
C TYR A 295 13.86 -15.15 -1.86
N GLY A 296 12.66 -14.67 -1.55
CA GLY A 296 12.06 -13.52 -2.22
C GLY A 296 10.75 -13.05 -1.61
N GLY A 297 10.46 -11.78 -1.85
CA GLY A 297 9.27 -11.08 -1.45
C GLY A 297 9.23 -9.70 -2.10
N GLY A 298 8.14 -9.00 -1.85
CA GLY A 298 7.94 -7.62 -2.25
C GLY A 298 6.61 -7.10 -1.75
N ALA A 299 6.42 -5.78 -1.81
CA ALA A 299 5.19 -5.15 -1.37
C ALA A 299 4.92 -3.86 -2.12
N VAL A 300 3.63 -3.54 -2.25
CA VAL A 300 3.14 -2.25 -2.71
C VAL A 300 2.36 -1.63 -1.56
N CYS A 301 2.75 -0.42 -1.15
CA CYS A 301 2.22 0.23 0.03
C CYS A 301 0.70 0.41 -0.04
N LEU A 302 -0.01 -0.05 0.99
CA LEU A 302 -1.47 -0.05 1.11
C LEU A 302 -2.22 -0.73 -0.05
N ASP A 303 -1.58 -1.73 -0.67
CA ASP A 303 -2.16 -2.53 -1.75
C ASP A 303 -2.05 -4.04 -1.44
N TYR A 304 -0.88 -4.65 -1.66
CA TYR A 304 -0.62 -6.05 -1.30
C TYR A 304 0.86 -6.29 -1.00
N CYS A 305 1.16 -7.39 -0.31
CA CYS A 305 2.51 -7.94 -0.26
C CYS A 305 2.55 -9.38 -0.76
N ILE A 306 3.73 -9.85 -1.15
CA ILE A 306 3.98 -11.23 -1.56
C ILE A 306 5.22 -11.77 -0.85
N SER A 307 5.17 -13.05 -0.47
CA SER A 307 6.32 -13.75 0.08
C SER A 307 6.36 -15.19 -0.42
N THR A 308 7.57 -15.67 -0.69
CA THR A 308 7.81 -17.10 -0.92
C THR A 308 7.55 -17.90 0.33
N THR A 309 7.12 -19.17 0.21
CA THR A 309 6.80 -19.99 1.39
C THR A 309 7.85 -21.04 1.73
N GLY A 310 8.63 -21.51 0.75
CA GLY A 310 9.52 -22.65 0.89
C GLY A 310 10.91 -22.35 1.47
N HIS A 311 11.25 -21.09 1.77
CA HIS A 311 12.53 -20.71 2.32
C HIS A 311 12.49 -20.63 3.87
N ASN A 312 13.61 -20.92 4.55
CA ASN A 312 13.66 -20.89 6.03
C ASN A 312 13.36 -19.50 6.60
N ASN A 313 13.73 -18.44 5.88
CA ASN A 313 13.47 -17.06 6.27
C ASN A 313 12.10 -16.52 5.81
N SER A 314 11.30 -17.32 5.10
CA SER A 314 10.01 -16.88 4.54
C SER A 314 9.08 -16.20 5.56
N PRO A 315 8.94 -16.67 6.82
CA PRO A 315 8.12 -15.94 7.80
C PRO A 315 8.64 -14.54 8.13
N PHE A 316 9.96 -14.34 8.17
CA PHE A 316 10.56 -13.02 8.41
C PHE A 316 10.41 -12.11 7.19
N VAL A 317 10.62 -12.64 5.99
CA VAL A 317 10.36 -11.92 4.74
C VAL A 317 8.90 -11.49 4.70
N PHE A 318 7.97 -12.41 4.93
CA PHE A 318 6.54 -12.10 5.00
C PHE A 318 6.24 -10.92 5.93
N LEU A 319 6.74 -10.91 7.16
CA LEU A 319 6.48 -9.79 8.07
C LEU A 319 7.10 -8.47 7.60
N HIS A 320 8.30 -8.52 7.03
CA HIS A 320 8.95 -7.35 6.45
C HIS A 320 8.11 -6.77 5.30
N GLU A 321 7.71 -7.60 4.33
CA GLU A 321 6.87 -7.14 3.21
C GLU A 321 5.48 -6.68 3.68
N PHE A 322 4.92 -7.38 4.67
CA PHE A 322 3.64 -6.99 5.26
C PHE A 322 3.74 -5.63 5.97
N ALA A 323 4.86 -5.29 6.60
CA ALA A 323 5.06 -3.99 7.21
C ALA A 323 5.06 -2.83 6.19
N HIS A 324 5.59 -3.06 4.98
CA HIS A 324 5.46 -2.12 3.86
C HIS A 324 4.01 -1.98 3.40
N SER A 325 3.35 -3.08 3.02
CA SER A 325 2.01 -3.04 2.44
C SER A 325 0.92 -2.64 3.44
N PHE A 326 1.09 -2.94 4.73
CA PHE A 326 0.09 -2.68 5.76
C PHE A 326 0.32 -1.35 6.49
N ALA A 327 1.55 -1.06 6.92
CA ALA A 327 1.85 0.09 7.77
C ALA A 327 2.61 1.22 7.05
N GLY A 328 2.97 1.05 5.78
CA GLY A 328 3.71 2.05 4.99
C GLY A 328 5.07 2.38 5.59
N LEU A 329 5.73 1.37 6.18
CA LEU A 329 7.07 1.51 6.72
C LEU A 329 8.10 1.50 5.59
N ALA A 330 9.20 2.24 5.75
CA ALA A 330 10.32 2.23 4.83
C ALA A 330 11.32 1.13 5.18
N ASP A 331 12.17 0.78 4.23
CA ASP A 331 13.36 0.00 4.51
C ASP A 331 14.36 0.79 5.37
N GLU A 332 14.93 0.13 6.37
CA GLU A 332 15.95 0.68 7.26
C GLU A 332 17.38 0.23 6.88
N TYR A 333 17.52 -0.67 5.91
CA TYR A 333 18.83 -1.07 5.41
C TYR A 333 19.39 -0.11 4.38
N THR A 334 20.71 -0.16 4.22
CA THR A 334 21.43 0.53 3.14
C THR A 334 21.74 -0.47 2.04
N GLY A 335 21.80 -0.05 0.78
CA GLY A 335 22.09 -0.99 -0.29
C GLY A 335 22.08 -0.37 -1.67
N ASN A 336 22.57 -1.13 -2.65
CA ASN A 336 22.38 -0.80 -4.06
C ASN A 336 20.98 -1.27 -4.45
N VAL A 337 20.09 -0.32 -4.72
CA VAL A 337 18.74 -0.58 -5.24
C VAL A 337 18.63 -0.09 -6.68
N ALA A 338 17.61 -0.56 -7.41
CA ALA A 338 17.33 -0.12 -8.78
C ALA A 338 16.70 1.29 -8.84
N TYR A 339 16.32 1.84 -7.69
CA TYR A 339 15.64 3.12 -7.56
C TYR A 339 16.64 4.28 -7.56
N ASN A 340 16.45 5.24 -8.47
CA ASN A 340 17.19 6.49 -8.45
C ASN A 340 16.48 7.53 -7.59
N GLN A 341 17.14 8.02 -6.53
CA GLN A 341 16.67 9.14 -5.69
C GLN A 341 15.28 8.94 -5.04
N MET A 342 14.96 7.71 -4.60
CA MET A 342 13.68 7.41 -3.91
C MET A 342 13.43 8.34 -2.71
N TYR A 343 14.50 8.65 -1.96
CA TYR A 343 14.49 9.66 -0.90
C TYR A 343 15.39 10.84 -1.30
N PRO A 344 14.85 11.94 -1.88
CA PRO A 344 15.63 13.14 -2.21
C PRO A 344 16.33 13.73 -0.98
N GLU A 345 17.50 14.36 -1.17
CA GLU A 345 18.33 14.90 -0.08
C GLU A 345 17.70 16.09 0.65
N ASP A 346 16.85 16.84 -0.05
CA ASP A 346 16.18 18.06 0.42
C ASP A 346 14.80 17.81 1.05
N GLN A 347 14.44 16.54 1.24
CA GLN A 347 13.09 16.14 1.63
C GLN A 347 13.06 15.18 2.81
N GLU A 348 12.20 15.48 3.78
CA GLU A 348 11.93 14.59 4.91
C GLU A 348 11.03 13.43 4.45
N PRO A 349 11.45 12.14 4.58
CA PRO A 349 10.63 10.99 4.24
C PRO A 349 9.25 11.04 4.91
N MET A 350 8.23 10.42 4.34
CA MET A 350 6.89 10.39 4.96
C MET A 350 6.74 9.26 5.97
N GLU A 351 7.47 8.18 5.72
CA GLU A 351 7.47 6.94 6.48
C GLU A 351 7.93 7.22 7.91
N ALA A 352 7.27 6.55 8.84
CA ALA A 352 7.42 6.84 10.26
C ALA A 352 8.80 6.47 10.81
N ASN A 353 9.46 5.47 10.23
CA ASN A 353 10.64 4.80 10.78
C ASN A 353 12.00 5.29 10.24
N ILE A 354 11.99 6.22 9.29
CA ILE A 354 13.21 6.88 8.80
C ILE A 354 13.06 8.40 8.78
N THR A 355 14.17 9.13 8.89
CA THR A 355 14.18 10.60 8.95
C THR A 355 15.45 11.20 8.38
N ARG A 356 15.41 12.44 7.89
CA ARG A 356 16.61 13.28 7.70
C ARG A 356 16.79 14.30 8.82
N ASN A 357 15.75 14.49 9.63
CA ASN A 357 15.72 15.44 10.72
C ASN A 357 16.42 14.88 11.98
N LEU A 358 17.37 15.64 12.53
CA LEU A 358 18.03 15.33 13.81
C LEU A 358 17.62 16.29 14.94
N ASN A 359 16.73 17.24 14.67
CA ASN A 359 16.24 18.14 15.71
C ASN A 359 15.31 17.35 16.65
N ARG A 360 15.78 17.14 17.88
CA ARG A 360 15.07 16.42 18.96
C ARG A 360 13.63 16.88 19.16
N GLU A 361 13.33 18.17 19.01
CA GLU A 361 11.99 18.74 19.22
C GLU A 361 11.01 18.43 18.08
N THR A 362 11.52 18.17 16.88
CA THR A 362 10.70 17.93 15.67
C THR A 362 10.90 16.55 15.07
N LEU A 363 11.72 15.70 15.69
CA LEU A 363 11.92 14.31 15.27
C LEU A 363 10.59 13.55 15.29
N LYS A 364 10.37 12.70 14.26
CA LYS A 364 9.12 11.95 14.10
C LYS A 364 8.75 11.14 15.34
N TRP A 365 9.73 10.46 15.93
CA TRP A 365 9.57 9.60 17.11
C TRP A 365 10.13 10.23 18.39
N ARG A 366 10.12 11.56 18.51
CA ARG A 366 10.66 12.27 19.69
C ARG A 366 10.09 11.77 21.02
N HIS A 367 8.83 11.35 21.06
CA HIS A 367 8.16 10.85 22.26
C HIS A 367 8.61 9.44 22.66
N LEU A 368 9.31 8.74 21.78
CA LEU A 368 9.93 7.43 22.04
C LEU A 368 11.43 7.53 22.28
N LEU A 369 12.06 8.70 22.09
CA LEU A 369 13.51 8.85 22.27
C LEU A 369 13.93 8.44 23.67
N SER A 370 15.05 7.72 23.74
CA SER A 370 15.67 7.39 25.01
C SER A 370 16.17 8.67 25.70
N PRO A 371 16.04 8.78 27.04
CA PRO A 371 16.54 9.93 27.77
C PRO A 371 18.00 10.22 27.45
N ASP A 372 18.33 11.48 27.18
CA ASP A 372 19.69 11.99 26.95
C ASP A 372 20.49 11.33 25.81
N VAL A 373 19.84 10.57 24.91
CA VAL A 373 20.54 9.91 23.78
C VAL A 373 21.23 10.93 22.85
N GLU A 374 22.41 10.63 22.35
CA GLU A 374 23.08 11.49 21.37
C GLU A 374 22.37 11.41 20.00
N LEU A 375 22.28 12.53 19.26
CA LEU A 375 21.74 12.60 17.90
C LEU A 375 22.77 13.30 16.97
N PRO A 376 23.30 12.63 15.93
CA PRO A 376 23.04 11.24 15.56
C PRO A 376 23.57 10.26 16.63
N THR A 377 22.90 9.12 16.77
CA THR A 377 23.27 8.11 17.78
C THR A 377 24.42 7.25 17.24
N PRO A 378 25.55 7.13 17.96
CA PRO A 378 26.66 6.26 17.55
C PRO A 378 26.23 4.79 17.47
N GLU A 379 26.86 4.03 16.56
CA GLU A 379 26.68 2.58 16.50
C GLU A 379 27.09 1.92 17.82
N LEU A 380 26.28 0.98 18.27
CA LEU A 380 26.52 0.16 19.44
C LEU A 380 27.20 -1.16 19.04
N PRO A 381 28.19 -1.64 19.81
CA PRO A 381 28.73 -2.98 19.61
C PRO A 381 27.65 -4.05 19.75
N GLN A 382 27.65 -5.07 18.88
CA GLN A 382 26.81 -6.24 19.07
C GLN A 382 27.36 -7.11 20.23
N PRO A 383 26.52 -7.69 21.12
CA PRO A 383 25.05 -7.74 21.07
C PRO A 383 24.36 -6.61 21.87
N GLU A 384 25.06 -5.55 22.29
CA GLU A 384 24.47 -4.50 23.13
C GLU A 384 23.29 -3.78 22.45
N ALA A 385 23.38 -3.63 21.12
CA ALA A 385 22.31 -3.08 20.29
C ALA A 385 20.98 -3.81 20.50
N SER A 386 21.00 -5.15 20.48
CA SER A 386 19.80 -5.99 20.63
C SER A 386 19.31 -6.07 22.09
N GLN A 387 20.12 -5.69 23.08
CA GLN A 387 19.79 -5.83 24.52
C GLN A 387 19.30 -4.53 25.18
N LYS A 388 19.74 -3.36 24.71
CA LYS A 388 19.45 -2.08 25.38
C LYS A 388 18.17 -1.38 24.91
N GLN A 389 17.54 -1.81 23.82
CA GLN A 389 16.40 -1.12 23.18
C GLN A 389 16.57 0.40 23.22
N LEU A 390 17.66 0.88 22.64
CA LEU A 390 18.00 2.31 22.61
C LEU A 390 17.33 2.96 21.41
N VAL A 391 16.25 3.71 21.63
CA VAL A 391 15.61 4.53 20.60
C VAL A 391 16.37 5.84 20.44
N GLY A 392 16.95 6.05 19.26
CA GLY A 392 17.80 7.19 18.90
C GLY A 392 17.63 7.59 17.43
N ALA A 393 18.71 7.97 16.77
CA ALA A 393 18.76 8.22 15.32
C ALA A 393 20.08 7.68 14.75
N PHE A 394 20.06 6.42 14.32
CA PHE A 394 21.23 5.70 13.79
C PHE A 394 21.38 5.97 12.30
N GLU A 395 22.56 6.43 11.87
CA GLU A 395 22.79 6.78 10.46
C GLU A 395 22.70 5.55 9.55
N GLY A 396 22.07 5.73 8.39
CA GLY A 396 21.77 4.69 7.41
C GLY A 396 20.31 4.25 7.44
N GLY A 397 19.66 4.28 6.27
CA GLY A 397 18.27 3.83 6.07
C GLY A 397 17.76 4.26 4.70
N GLY A 398 16.64 3.70 4.25
CA GLY A 398 16.04 4.02 2.94
C GLY A 398 17.04 3.86 1.80
N TYR A 399 17.88 2.82 1.85
CA TYR A 399 18.95 2.53 0.89
C TYR A 399 20.13 3.53 0.88
N VAL A 400 20.04 4.61 1.66
CA VAL A 400 21.03 5.69 1.71
C VAL A 400 21.95 5.50 2.93
N ARG A 401 23.28 5.58 2.70
CA ARG A 401 24.28 5.40 3.77
C ARG A 401 24.44 6.60 4.71
N LYS A 402 24.16 7.81 4.26
CA LYS A 402 24.40 9.06 5.01
C LYS A 402 23.24 10.02 4.91
N GLY A 403 22.95 10.73 6.01
CA GLY A 403 21.90 11.75 6.05
C GLY A 403 20.46 11.23 6.04
N ILE A 404 20.26 9.90 6.16
CA ILE A 404 19.00 9.28 6.60
C ILE A 404 19.30 8.51 7.87
N PHE A 405 18.39 8.55 8.84
CA PHE A 405 18.52 7.91 10.13
C PHE A 405 17.32 7.01 10.42
N ARG A 406 17.57 5.85 11.02
CA ARG A 406 16.57 4.92 11.55
C ARG A 406 16.50 5.01 13.09
N SER A 407 15.39 4.59 13.66
CA SER A 407 15.11 4.82 15.08
C SER A 407 15.87 3.90 16.05
N GLU A 408 16.18 2.67 15.63
CA GLU A 408 16.98 1.69 16.39
C GLU A 408 18.01 1.05 15.47
N GLN A 409 19.11 0.54 16.03
CA GLN A 409 20.17 -0.08 15.22
C GLN A 409 19.70 -1.35 14.51
N ASP A 410 18.88 -2.15 15.19
CA ASP A 410 18.38 -3.46 14.78
C ASP A 410 16.84 -3.39 14.61
N CYS A 411 16.32 -3.92 13.50
CA CYS A 411 14.90 -3.90 13.17
C CYS A 411 14.64 -4.86 12.00
N TRP A 412 13.49 -5.54 11.96
CA TRP A 412 13.10 -6.31 10.77
C TRP A 412 12.92 -5.50 9.49
N MET A 413 12.79 -4.18 9.56
CA MET A 413 12.89 -3.32 8.37
C MET A 413 14.33 -3.08 7.89
N GLY A 414 15.34 -3.38 8.72
CA GLY A 414 16.76 -3.18 8.40
C GLY A 414 17.57 -4.47 8.30
N SER A 415 17.11 -5.56 8.93
CA SER A 415 17.78 -6.84 8.94
C SER A 415 16.77 -7.95 9.27
N LEU A 416 16.79 -9.09 8.57
CA LEU A 416 15.91 -10.22 8.87
C LEU A 416 16.51 -11.19 9.89
N ARG A 417 17.22 -10.68 10.90
CA ARG A 417 17.76 -11.50 11.98
C ARG A 417 16.66 -11.94 12.93
N LYS A 418 16.73 -13.20 13.35
CA LYS A 418 15.70 -13.86 14.15
C LYS A 418 15.49 -13.20 15.54
N ASP A 419 16.51 -12.58 16.09
CA ASP A 419 16.57 -12.03 17.45
C ASP A 419 16.19 -10.55 17.59
N GLU A 420 15.92 -9.83 16.49
CA GLU A 420 15.75 -8.37 16.50
C GLU A 420 14.28 -7.94 16.70
N GLY A 421 13.34 -8.49 15.92
CA GLY A 421 11.95 -8.00 15.88
C GLY A 421 11.82 -6.62 15.21
N PHE A 422 10.61 -6.06 15.18
CA PHE A 422 10.39 -4.67 14.77
C PHE A 422 10.87 -3.70 15.86
N CYS A 423 11.51 -2.59 15.49
CA CYS A 423 11.87 -1.51 16.42
C CYS A 423 10.62 -0.82 17.03
N ALA A 424 10.80 -0.05 18.10
CA ALA A 424 9.72 0.62 18.82
C ALA A 424 8.86 1.51 17.90
N VAL A 425 9.48 2.23 16.98
CA VAL A 425 8.78 3.11 16.03
C VAL A 425 7.96 2.31 15.03
N CYS A 426 8.51 1.22 14.47
CA CYS A 426 7.75 0.31 13.61
C CYS A 426 6.58 -0.33 14.36
N ARG A 427 6.79 -0.80 15.60
CA ARG A 427 5.70 -1.37 16.42
C ARG A 427 4.62 -0.35 16.72
N GLU A 428 4.97 0.90 17.01
CA GLU A 428 3.98 1.97 17.18
C GLU A 428 3.22 2.21 15.87
N ALA A 429 3.92 2.28 14.73
CA ALA A 429 3.30 2.53 13.45
C ALA A 429 2.29 1.45 13.06
N ILE A 430 2.67 0.17 13.23
CA ILE A 430 1.81 -1.00 13.02
C ILE A 430 0.63 -0.97 13.99
N ARG A 431 0.85 -0.70 15.28
CA ARG A 431 -0.22 -0.62 16.28
C ARG A 431 -1.26 0.44 15.92
N GLN A 432 -0.82 1.61 15.46
CA GLN A 432 -1.72 2.68 15.03
C GLN A 432 -2.54 2.26 13.79
N THR A 433 -1.94 1.55 12.83
CA THR A 433 -2.67 1.00 11.68
C THR A 433 -3.73 -0.01 12.12
N ILE A 434 -3.38 -0.99 12.98
CA ILE A 434 -4.34 -1.96 13.52
C ILE A 434 -5.47 -1.23 14.25
N SER A 435 -5.14 -0.25 15.11
CA SER A 435 -6.14 0.52 15.86
C SER A 435 -7.13 1.23 14.93
N GLY A 436 -6.66 1.77 13.80
CA GLY A 436 -7.52 2.36 12.76
C GLY A 436 -8.52 1.36 12.16
N HIS A 437 -8.07 0.16 11.82
CA HIS A 437 -8.98 -0.92 11.35
C HIS A 437 -9.94 -1.41 12.45
N LEU A 438 -9.60 -1.20 13.73
CA LEU A 438 -10.48 -1.54 14.85
C LEU A 438 -11.36 -0.37 15.33
N GLY A 439 -11.23 0.82 14.72
CA GLY A 439 -11.97 2.03 15.07
C GLY A 439 -11.59 2.63 16.43
N GLN A 440 -10.32 2.54 16.82
CA GLN A 440 -9.78 2.95 18.13
C GLN A 440 -8.94 4.22 18.09
#